data_AF-A0A2N2S3E8-F1
#
_entry.id   AF-A0A2N2S3E8-F1
#
_cell.length_a   1.000
_cell.length_b   1.000
_cell.length_c   1.000
_cell.angle_alpha   90.00
_cell.angle_beta   90.00
_cell.angle_gamma   90.00
#
_symmetry.space_group_name_H-M   'P 1'
#
loop_
_entity.id
_entity.type
_entity.pdbx_description
1 polymer ?
#
loop_
_entity_poly.entity_id
_entity_poly.type
_entity_poly.pdbx_seq_one_letter_code
_entity_poly.pdbx_strand_id
1 'polypeptide(L)'
;MAAERKRWRCLLLVMAAAGLMACSSPGTGPKPGRLPGFAAQHLVKTDFNRFAEAHQQRIFISLRRLAEKLYKRNPREWRKSDARSIEAAVSHIFDEPHGWRLESLGYRRDLDALTVALHPAYRGDRVQAYIVGLASMVQSAFGDREEFYLLD
;
A
#
# COMPACT_ATOMS: atom_id res chain seq x y z
N MET A 1 -58.00 -25.00 -40.28
CA MET A 1 -57.31 -25.48 -39.06
C MET A 1 -55.78 -25.55 -39.14
N ALA A 2 -55.14 -25.61 -40.33
CA ALA A 2 -53.66 -25.65 -40.43
C ALA A 2 -52.97 -24.27 -40.34
N ALA A 3 -53.66 -23.19 -40.73
CA ALA A 3 -53.12 -21.82 -40.73
C ALA A 3 -52.97 -21.22 -39.32
N GLU A 4 -53.90 -21.50 -38.40
CA GLU A 4 -53.84 -21.00 -37.02
C GLU A 4 -52.72 -21.65 -36.20
N ARG A 5 -52.45 -22.95 -36.40
CA ARG A 5 -51.32 -23.64 -35.76
C ARG A 5 -49.96 -23.12 -36.24
N LYS A 6 -49.86 -22.66 -37.49
CA LYS A 6 -48.65 -22.00 -38.02
C LYS A 6 -48.47 -20.61 -37.40
N ARG A 7 -49.56 -19.84 -37.26
CA ARG A 7 -49.55 -18.52 -36.60
C ARG A 7 -49.11 -18.60 -35.14
N TRP A 8 -49.60 -19.59 -34.38
CA TRP A 8 -49.19 -19.80 -32.99
C TRP A 8 -47.74 -20.29 -32.85
N ARG A 9 -47.24 -21.12 -33.76
CA ARG A 9 -45.82 -21.53 -33.76
C ARG A 9 -44.88 -20.37 -34.09
N CYS A 10 -45.28 -19.48 -35.01
CA CYS A 10 -44.53 -18.24 -35.28
C CYS A 10 -44.58 -17.27 -34.09
N LEU A 11 -45.72 -17.11 -33.42
CA LEU A 11 -45.85 -16.27 -32.22
C LEU A 11 -45.02 -16.80 -31.04
N LEU A 12 -45.00 -18.12 -30.82
CA LEU A 12 -44.16 -18.74 -29.79
C LEU A 12 -42.66 -18.63 -30.10
N LEU A 13 -42.26 -18.71 -31.38
CA LEU A 13 -40.86 -18.50 -31.79
C LEU A 13 -40.41 -17.04 -31.63
N VAL A 14 -41.29 -16.07 -31.90
CA VAL A 14 -40.99 -14.64 -31.71
C VAL A 14 -40.90 -14.27 -30.22
N MET A 15 -41.76 -14.84 -29.38
CA MET A 15 -41.71 -14.63 -27.92
C MET A 15 -40.49 -15.30 -27.26
N ALA A 16 -40.07 -16.48 -27.74
CA ALA A 16 -38.86 -17.14 -27.26
C ALA A 16 -37.57 -16.40 -27.68
N ALA A 17 -37.57 -15.73 -28.84
CA ALA A 17 -36.45 -14.90 -29.28
C ALA A 17 -36.35 -13.57 -28.50
N ALA A 18 -37.47 -13.02 -28.01
CA ALA A 18 -37.49 -11.80 -27.23
C ALA A 18 -36.99 -11.98 -25.78
N GLY A 19 -37.04 -13.19 -25.23
CA GLY A 19 -36.61 -13.49 -23.85
C GLY A 19 -35.10 -13.50 -23.62
N LEU A 20 -34.28 -13.51 -24.68
CA LEU A 20 -32.81 -13.59 -24.57
C LEU A 20 -32.10 -12.23 -24.43
N MET A 21 -32.83 -11.11 -24.43
CA MET A 21 -32.26 -9.75 -24.32
C MET A 21 -32.36 -9.12 -22.91
N ALA A 22 -32.82 -9.84 -21.89
CA ALA A 22 -33.12 -9.28 -20.57
C ALA A 22 -31.95 -9.27 -19.55
N CYS A 23 -30.72 -9.62 -19.93
CA CYS A 23 -29.55 -9.48 -19.05
C CYS A 23 -28.44 -8.68 -19.72
N SER A 24 -28.63 -7.36 -19.84
CA SER A 24 -27.50 -6.45 -20.01
C SER A 24 -27.79 -5.13 -19.28
N SER A 25 -27.39 -5.07 -18.01
CA SER A 25 -27.18 -3.78 -17.35
C SER A 25 -26.09 -3.03 -18.13
N PRO A 26 -26.30 -1.76 -18.51
CA PRO A 26 -25.25 -0.98 -19.14
C PRO A 26 -24.23 -0.59 -18.07
N GLY A 27 -23.24 -1.46 -17.86
CA GLY A 27 -21.99 -1.03 -17.24
C GLY A 27 -21.31 -0.04 -18.18
N THR A 28 -20.84 1.08 -17.64
CA THR A 28 -19.99 2.07 -18.33
C THR A 28 -18.66 1.44 -18.73
N GLY A 29 -18.68 0.59 -19.75
CA GLY A 29 -17.51 0.00 -20.39
C GLY A 29 -17.12 0.76 -21.66
N PRO A 30 -15.82 0.81 -22.04
CA PRO A 30 -15.37 1.60 -23.18
C PRO A 30 -15.81 1.01 -24.53
N LYS A 31 -16.01 1.88 -25.52
CA LYS A 31 -16.52 1.61 -26.88
C LYS A 31 -15.74 0.51 -27.63
N PRO A 32 -16.38 -0.26 -28.54
CA PRO A 32 -15.74 -1.33 -29.28
C PRO A 32 -14.94 -0.77 -30.46
N GLY A 33 -13.63 -0.78 -30.32
CA GLY A 33 -12.69 -0.45 -31.38
C GLY A 33 -11.32 -0.93 -30.96
N ARG A 34 -10.85 -2.01 -31.59
CA ARG A 34 -9.55 -2.68 -31.37
C ARG A 34 -9.51 -3.53 -30.10
N LEU A 35 -9.48 -4.85 -30.28
CA LEU A 35 -9.09 -5.79 -29.23
C LEU A 35 -7.73 -5.33 -28.67
N PRO A 36 -7.60 -4.92 -27.39
CA PRO A 36 -6.30 -4.93 -26.77
C PRO A 36 -5.99 -6.41 -26.59
N GLY A 37 -5.00 -6.92 -27.33
CA GLY A 37 -4.46 -8.25 -27.07
C GLY A 37 -4.27 -8.38 -25.57
N PHE A 38 -4.75 -9.48 -24.99
CA PHE A 38 -4.54 -9.82 -23.58
C PHE A 38 -3.05 -9.71 -23.29
N ALA A 39 -2.70 -8.55 -22.78
CA ALA A 39 -1.35 -8.08 -22.73
C ALA A 39 -0.81 -8.69 -21.45
N ALA A 40 -0.14 -9.84 -21.56
CA ALA A 40 0.59 -10.49 -20.47
C ALA A 40 1.40 -9.47 -19.64
N GLN A 41 1.90 -8.42 -20.29
CA GLN A 41 2.55 -7.24 -19.70
C GLN A 41 1.73 -6.44 -18.67
N HIS A 42 0.38 -6.45 -18.67
CA HIS A 42 -0.44 -5.84 -17.61
C HIS A 42 -0.69 -6.79 -16.43
N LEU A 43 -0.75 -8.11 -16.67
CA LEU A 43 -0.81 -9.12 -15.60
C LEU A 43 0.53 -9.19 -14.85
N VAL A 44 1.64 -9.25 -15.58
CA VAL A 44 3.00 -9.24 -15.01
C VAL A 44 3.27 -7.99 -14.17
N LYS A 45 2.81 -6.81 -14.60
CA LYS A 45 2.94 -5.56 -13.82
C LYS A 45 2.14 -5.60 -12.51
N THR A 46 0.99 -6.26 -12.50
CA THR A 46 0.12 -6.33 -11.31
C THR A 46 0.70 -7.26 -10.26
N ASP A 47 1.16 -8.45 -10.66
CA ASP A 47 1.75 -9.42 -9.73
C ASP A 47 3.09 -8.93 -9.17
N PHE A 48 3.91 -8.27 -10.02
CA PHE A 48 5.14 -7.65 -9.56
C PHE A 48 4.90 -6.50 -8.58
N ASN A 49 3.89 -5.65 -8.82
CA ASN A 49 3.54 -4.57 -7.91
C ASN A 49 3.05 -5.12 -6.56
N ARG A 50 2.19 -6.15 -6.55
CA ARG A 50 1.75 -6.82 -5.32
C ARG A 50 2.92 -7.46 -4.56
N PHE A 51 3.85 -8.07 -5.28
CA PHE A 51 5.07 -8.62 -4.70
C PHE A 51 5.94 -7.53 -4.06
N ALA A 52 6.16 -6.41 -4.76
CA ALA A 52 6.91 -5.27 -4.26
C ALA A 52 6.28 -4.70 -2.97
N GLU A 53 4.95 -4.54 -2.94
CA GLU A 53 4.20 -4.09 -1.76
C GLU A 53 4.33 -5.07 -0.58
N ALA A 54 4.17 -6.38 -0.84
CA ALA A 54 4.35 -7.40 0.19
C ALA A 54 5.79 -7.40 0.76
N HIS A 55 6.78 -7.15 -0.09
CA HIS A 55 8.18 -7.01 0.32
C HIS A 55 8.41 -5.75 1.15
N GLN A 56 7.86 -4.60 0.73
CA GLN A 56 7.89 -3.36 1.48
C GLN A 56 7.31 -3.57 2.88
N GLN A 57 6.15 -4.21 2.99
CA GLN A 57 5.52 -4.50 4.27
C GLN A 57 6.40 -5.35 5.20
N ARG A 58 7.05 -6.39 4.66
CA ARG A 58 7.99 -7.21 5.42
C ARG A 58 9.21 -6.44 5.91
N ILE A 59 9.68 -5.48 5.13
CA ILE A 59 10.77 -4.59 5.55
C ILE A 59 10.31 -3.73 6.73
N PHE A 60 9.12 -3.12 6.68
CA PHE A 60 8.60 -2.31 7.79
C PHE A 60 8.36 -3.12 9.07
N ILE A 61 7.82 -4.33 8.98
CA ILE A 61 7.72 -5.25 10.13
C ILE A 61 9.11 -5.52 10.73
N SER A 62 10.10 -5.73 9.87
CA SER A 62 11.49 -6.00 10.30
C SER A 62 12.13 -4.76 10.95
N LEU A 63 11.88 -3.57 10.39
CA LEU A 63 12.34 -2.29 10.96
C LEU A 63 11.69 -2.00 12.31
N ARG A 64 10.40 -2.28 12.47
CA ARG A 64 9.69 -2.15 13.75
C ARG A 64 10.32 -3.04 14.82
N ARG A 65 10.58 -4.31 14.48
CA ARG A 65 11.26 -5.26 15.38
C ARG A 65 12.69 -4.84 15.68
N LEU A 66 13.39 -4.24 14.72
CA LEU A 66 14.74 -3.69 14.92
C LEU A 66 14.70 -2.52 15.90
N ALA A 67 13.75 -1.59 15.75
CA ALA A 67 13.56 -0.46 16.65
C ALA A 67 13.35 -0.92 18.09
N GLU A 68 12.43 -1.88 18.31
CA GLU A 68 12.21 -2.49 19.62
C GLU A 68 13.49 -3.07 20.22
N LYS A 69 14.27 -3.83 19.43
CA LYS A 69 15.53 -4.42 19.89
C LYS A 69 16.58 -3.37 20.24
N LEU A 70 16.70 -2.32 19.43
CA LEU A 70 17.63 -1.22 19.68
C LEU A 70 17.27 -0.45 20.94
N TYR A 71 15.97 -0.17 21.17
CA TYR A 71 15.52 0.47 22.39
C TYR A 71 15.69 -0.41 23.63
N LYS A 72 15.47 -1.72 23.52
CA LYS A 72 15.78 -2.67 24.61
C LYS A 72 17.26 -2.69 24.95
N ARG A 73 18.13 -2.62 23.94
CA ARG A 73 19.59 -2.56 24.13
C ARG A 73 20.05 -1.23 24.71
N ASN A 74 19.44 -0.12 24.28
CA ASN A 74 19.81 1.25 24.64
C ASN A 74 18.61 2.00 25.23
N PRO A 75 18.18 1.68 26.46
CA PRO A 75 16.97 2.23 27.03
C PRO A 75 17.05 3.73 27.33
N ARG A 76 18.23 4.35 27.25
CA ARG A 76 18.41 5.80 27.39
C ARG A 76 17.84 6.57 26.20
N GLU A 77 17.74 5.94 25.02
CA GLU A 77 17.36 6.63 23.79
C GLU A 77 15.86 6.95 23.73
N TRP A 78 14.97 5.98 23.99
CA TRP A 78 13.51 6.22 23.98
C TRP A 78 13.05 7.18 25.09
N ARG A 79 13.83 7.35 26.16
CA ARG A 79 13.54 8.32 27.22
C ARG A 79 13.79 9.77 26.80
N LYS A 80 14.51 10.00 25.70
CA LYS A 80 14.74 11.34 25.14
C LYS A 80 13.55 11.85 24.33
N SER A 81 12.68 10.94 23.89
CA SER A 81 11.54 11.21 22.99
C SER A 81 10.21 11.36 23.76
N ASP A 82 10.25 11.63 25.07
CA ASP A 82 9.09 11.77 25.97
C ASP A 82 8.11 10.57 25.95
N ALA A 83 8.56 9.43 25.42
CA ALA A 83 7.74 8.23 25.31
C ALA A 83 7.53 7.59 26.69
N ARG A 84 6.31 7.13 26.94
CA ARG A 84 5.94 6.45 28.21
C ARG A 84 6.43 5.00 28.29
N SER A 85 6.72 4.38 27.15
CA SER A 85 7.27 3.02 27.05
C SER A 85 8.03 2.83 25.73
N ILE A 86 8.69 1.68 25.57
CA ILE A 86 9.35 1.32 24.30
C ILE A 86 8.31 1.20 23.18
N GLU A 87 7.17 0.59 23.49
CA GLU A 87 6.06 0.41 22.54
C GLU A 87 5.50 1.75 22.09
N ALA A 88 5.38 2.73 23.02
CA ALA A 88 4.97 4.08 22.68
C ALA A 88 5.99 4.78 21.78
N ALA A 89 7.30 4.62 22.05
CA ALA A 89 8.35 5.19 21.19
C ALA A 89 8.35 4.60 19.78
N VAL A 90 8.14 3.28 19.67
CA VAL A 90 8.03 2.60 18.38
C VAL A 90 6.75 3.01 17.66
N SER A 91 5.61 3.08 18.36
CA SER A 91 4.34 3.51 17.78
C SER A 91 4.43 4.95 17.24
N HIS A 92 5.06 5.86 17.99
CA HIS A 92 5.31 7.24 17.56
C HIS A 92 6.11 7.32 16.25
N ILE A 93 6.96 6.33 15.93
CA ILE A 93 7.76 6.29 14.70
C ILE A 93 6.97 5.73 13.52
N PHE A 94 6.15 4.69 13.73
CA PHE A 94 5.56 3.89 12.65
C PHE A 94 4.07 4.13 12.41
N ASP A 95 3.34 4.55 13.43
CA ASP A 95 1.86 4.57 13.40
C ASP A 95 1.31 6.00 13.21
N GLU A 96 2.13 7.03 13.38
CA GLU A 96 1.73 8.43 13.20
C GLU A 96 1.91 8.92 11.74
N PRO A 97 0.98 9.74 11.21
CA PRO A 97 0.99 10.18 9.82
C PRO A 97 1.93 11.38 9.61
N HIS A 98 3.22 11.21 9.88
CA HIS A 98 4.24 12.25 9.69
C HIS A 98 5.12 12.04 8.44
N GLY A 99 4.91 10.95 7.68
CA GLY A 99 5.69 10.64 6.47
C GLY A 99 7.21 10.63 6.71
N TRP A 100 7.62 10.08 7.86
CA TRP A 100 9.00 10.08 8.37
C TRP A 100 9.66 11.45 8.58
N ARG A 101 8.87 12.54 8.67
CA ARG A 101 9.37 13.89 8.95
C ARG A 101 9.03 14.30 10.38
N LEU A 102 9.88 13.89 11.33
CA LEU A 102 9.67 14.19 12.75
C LEU A 102 10.32 15.53 13.13
N GLU A 103 9.62 16.31 13.95
CA GLU A 103 10.13 17.59 14.48
C GLU A 103 11.40 17.40 15.32
N SER A 104 11.49 16.30 16.09
CA SER A 104 12.67 15.92 16.87
C SER A 104 13.96 15.79 16.03
N LEU A 105 13.81 15.49 14.74
CA LEU A 105 14.90 15.36 13.77
C LEU A 105 15.08 16.60 12.90
N GLY A 106 14.31 17.68 13.13
CA GLY A 106 14.27 18.84 12.26
C GLY A 106 13.74 18.51 10.87
N TYR A 107 12.76 17.60 10.79
CA TYR A 107 12.13 17.11 9.56
C TYR A 107 13.07 16.43 8.54
N ARG A 108 14.29 16.08 8.97
CA ARG A 108 15.22 15.29 8.15
C ARG A 108 14.71 13.87 8.00
N ARG A 109 14.89 13.34 6.78
CA ARG A 109 14.62 11.95 6.39
C ARG A 109 15.78 11.41 5.57
N ASP A 110 15.69 10.17 5.14
CA ASP A 110 16.64 9.46 4.31
C ASP A 110 18.07 9.50 4.87
N LEU A 111 19.06 9.75 3.99
CA LEU A 111 20.46 9.84 4.36
C LEU A 111 20.75 10.96 5.36
N ASP A 112 19.97 12.05 5.37
CA ASP A 112 20.19 13.16 6.31
C ASP A 112 19.88 12.73 7.75
N ALA A 113 18.77 12.01 7.95
CA ALA A 113 18.43 11.44 9.25
C ALA A 113 19.45 10.38 9.69
N LEU A 114 19.89 9.52 8.76
CA LEU A 114 20.90 8.49 9.05
C LEU A 114 22.25 9.10 9.45
N THR A 115 22.68 10.14 8.73
CA THR A 115 23.93 10.84 9.00
C THR A 115 23.91 11.49 10.39
N VAL A 116 22.78 12.08 10.78
CA VAL A 116 22.59 12.65 12.11
C VAL A 116 22.63 11.55 13.19
N ALA A 117 22.00 10.41 12.97
CA ALA A 117 22.00 9.30 13.92
C ALA A 117 23.44 8.82 14.26
N LEU A 118 24.29 8.74 13.24
CA LEU A 118 25.68 8.29 13.33
C LEU A 118 26.63 9.41 13.80
N HIS A 119 26.21 10.66 13.79
CA HIS A 119 27.07 11.78 14.16
C HIS A 119 27.37 11.77 15.68
N PRO A 120 28.64 11.84 16.11
CA PRO A 120 29.00 11.71 17.53
C PRO A 120 28.39 12.81 18.40
N ALA A 121 28.25 14.03 17.89
CA ALA A 121 27.67 15.15 18.62
C ALA A 121 26.13 15.11 18.77
N TYR A 122 25.43 14.20 18.08
CA TYR A 122 23.97 14.16 18.13
C TYR A 122 23.46 13.70 19.50
N ARG A 123 22.62 14.52 20.15
CA ARG A 123 22.15 14.26 21.52
C ARG A 123 20.70 13.77 21.61
N GLY A 124 19.94 13.86 20.53
CA GLY A 124 18.56 13.38 20.46
C GLY A 124 18.47 11.85 20.51
N ASP A 125 17.28 11.33 20.25
CA ASP A 125 17.04 9.90 20.14
C ASP A 125 17.72 9.36 18.86
N ARG A 126 18.84 8.64 19.06
CA ARG A 126 19.65 8.05 17.99
C ARG A 126 18.94 6.88 17.33
N VAL A 127 18.16 6.11 18.10
CA VAL A 127 17.41 4.98 17.55
C VAL A 127 16.31 5.51 16.65
N GLN A 128 15.59 6.55 17.08
CA GLN A 128 14.60 7.22 16.24
C GLN A 128 15.24 7.76 14.95
N ALA A 129 16.33 8.52 15.04
CA ALA A 129 17.03 9.06 13.87
C ALA A 129 17.46 7.95 12.88
N TYR A 130 18.02 6.85 13.40
CA TYR A 130 18.49 5.73 12.60
C TYR A 130 17.34 5.00 11.90
N ILE A 131 16.28 4.67 12.65
CA ILE A 131 15.11 3.97 12.12
C ILE A 131 14.37 4.83 11.11
N VAL A 132 14.15 6.12 11.41
CA VAL A 132 13.52 7.07 10.50
C VAL A 132 14.32 7.18 9.20
N GLY A 133 15.65 7.29 9.26
CA GLY A 133 16.50 7.32 8.07
C GLY A 133 16.37 6.06 7.21
N LEU A 134 16.39 4.87 7.83
CA LEU A 134 16.18 3.61 7.09
C LEU A 134 14.77 3.48 6.50
N ALA A 135 13.75 3.77 7.30
CA ALA A 135 12.35 3.66 6.93
C ALA A 135 11.97 4.58 5.77
N SER A 136 12.41 5.84 5.83
CA SER A 136 12.22 6.79 4.74
C SER A 136 12.97 6.41 3.47
N MET A 137 14.21 5.90 3.56
CA MET A 137 14.93 5.43 2.37
C MET A 137 14.20 4.27 1.70
N VAL A 138 13.67 3.35 2.49
CA VAL A 138 12.81 2.27 1.98
C VAL A 138 11.57 2.88 1.32
N GLN A 139 10.86 3.79 1.98
CA GLN A 139 9.69 4.43 1.38
C GLN A 139 10.00 5.10 0.04
N SER A 140 11.08 5.88 -0.04
CA SER A 140 11.50 6.54 -1.29
C SER A 140 11.87 5.54 -2.38
N ALA A 141 12.53 4.43 -2.03
CA ALA A 141 12.86 3.39 -3.00
C ALA A 141 11.62 2.75 -3.64
N PHE A 142 10.47 2.72 -2.95
CA PHE A 142 9.19 2.22 -3.46
C PHE A 142 8.29 3.33 -4.05
N GLY A 143 8.83 4.52 -4.31
CA GLY A 143 8.14 5.60 -5.02
C GLY A 143 7.28 6.49 -4.12
N ASP A 144 7.61 6.58 -2.83
CA ASP A 144 7.02 7.54 -1.88
C ASP A 144 5.49 7.49 -1.77
N ARG A 145 4.88 6.33 -2.07
CA ARG A 145 3.43 6.18 -1.92
C ARG A 145 3.05 6.21 -0.43
N GLU A 146 2.25 7.19 -0.04
CA GLU A 146 1.83 7.41 1.36
C GLU A 146 0.71 6.45 1.82
N GLU A 147 -0.03 5.85 0.88
CA GLU A 147 -1.22 5.02 1.17
C GLU A 147 -0.93 3.69 1.89
N PHE A 148 0.34 3.29 2.04
CA PHE A 148 0.73 1.96 2.53
C PHE A 148 1.01 1.86 4.04
N TYR A 149 0.77 2.92 4.83
CA TYR A 149 1.10 2.95 6.27
C TYR A 149 -0.09 2.79 7.21
N LEU A 150 -1.19 2.21 6.74
CA LEU A 150 -2.20 1.65 7.64
C LEU A 150 -1.88 0.16 7.81
N LEU A 151 -0.98 -0.12 8.76
CA LEU A 151 -0.94 -1.42 9.42
C LEU A 151 -2.29 -1.55 10.15
N ASP A 152 -3.20 -2.36 9.62
CA ASP A 152 -4.30 -2.93 10.42
C ASP A 152 -3.72 -3.79 11.56
#